data_AF-A0A496B4Y1-F1
#
_entry.id   AF-A0A496B4Y1-F1
#
_cell.length_a   1.000
_cell.length_b   1.000
_cell.length_c   1.000
_cell.angle_alpha   90.00
_cell.angle_beta   90.00
_cell.angle_gamma   90.00
#
_symmetry.space_group_name_H-M   'P 1'
#
loop_
_entity.id
_entity.type
_entity.pdbx_description
1 polymer ?
#
loop_
_entity_poly.entity_id
_entity_poly.type
_entity_poly.pdbx_seq_one_letter_code
_entity_poly.pdbx_strand_id
1 'polypeptide(L)'
;MIKRLVVKGLNHRADGTHDLEFHPDLNIFTGPNGSGKTTLLKLIWYLISGNLERVLAEIPFQFVSVETDVLSLDMAWVDNQKWDSTLQFDGQHPFGESKVELKWQFTGGEESSETLAVDSETGAIRRADVAQINALNKRIAQTTKSSIFFPTFRRIEGGFSSISRELDELSMRFLTSAPEMLQHSMSQFSTEMSVNGHKFVASISTDDLGELLTQKYADIYEEISGLQSRVLTDISKKIENSAGKADASETQMPQDVTSVVNAIKQADEQRDLLRKPFSVLSDLTRQLLQHQAIRVTGQVASGERTDGITLGAGKDGITLGEAKEAISSDKLSAGEKQMLSFLCYNAFSDNSAIFIDEPELSLHGDWQRLLLPVLLQQQTGNQFFVATHSPFIYAKYPDKDFFLGKTHAGGKI
;
A
#
# COMPACT_ATOMS: atom_id res chain seq x y z
N MET A 1 8.08 3.30 -9.12
CA MET A 1 9.12 2.85 -8.18
C MET A 1 9.89 4.07 -7.70
N ILE A 2 10.11 4.16 -6.40
CA ILE A 2 10.86 5.23 -5.77
C ILE A 2 12.33 4.84 -5.84
N LYS A 3 13.17 5.72 -6.37
CA LYS A 3 14.59 5.41 -6.61
C LYS A 3 15.48 6.02 -5.56
N ARG A 4 15.21 7.26 -5.18
CA ARG A 4 16.09 8.01 -4.28
C ARG A 4 15.31 9.02 -3.46
N LEU A 5 15.76 9.24 -2.23
CA LEU A 5 15.34 10.36 -1.41
C LEU A 5 16.59 11.05 -0.87
N VAL A 6 16.66 12.37 -1.03
CA VAL A 6 17.63 13.22 -0.35
C VAL A 6 16.88 14.14 0.60
N VAL A 7 17.16 14.07 1.90
CA VAL A 7 16.58 14.99 2.87
C VAL A 7 17.64 15.60 3.77
N LYS A 8 17.58 16.92 3.97
CA LYS A 8 18.47 17.69 4.84
C LYS A 8 17.66 18.31 5.99
N GLY A 9 18.21 18.31 7.19
CA GLY A 9 17.58 18.96 8.35
C GLY A 9 16.34 18.23 8.90
N LEU A 10 16.17 16.94 8.59
CA LEU A 10 15.01 16.17 9.05
C LEU A 10 14.90 16.18 10.58
N ASN A 11 13.73 16.53 11.11
CA ASN A 11 13.47 16.64 12.55
C ASN A 11 14.47 17.56 13.29
N HIS A 12 14.84 18.67 12.67
CA HIS A 12 15.77 19.68 13.22
C HIS A 12 17.19 19.16 13.51
N ARG A 13 17.59 18.05 12.89
CA ARG A 13 18.94 17.52 13.04
C ARG A 13 19.89 18.26 12.12
N ALA A 14 20.81 19.01 12.73
CA ALA A 14 21.88 19.74 12.05
C ALA A 14 22.87 18.80 11.33
N ASP A 15 23.06 17.62 11.93
CA ASP A 15 24.02 16.60 11.56
C ASP A 15 23.32 15.51 10.72
N GLY A 16 22.96 15.82 9.47
CA GLY A 16 22.54 14.78 8.54
C GLY A 16 21.93 15.26 7.23
N THR A 17 22.61 14.97 6.12
CA THR A 17 21.93 14.71 4.84
C THR A 17 21.67 13.21 4.78
N HIS A 18 20.41 12.80 4.71
CA HIS A 18 20.05 11.43 4.38
C HIS A 18 19.92 11.34 2.87
N ASP A 19 20.93 10.74 2.23
CA ASP A 19 20.95 10.44 0.81
C ASP A 19 20.74 8.93 0.66
N LEU A 20 19.52 8.54 0.31
CA LEU A 20 19.05 7.17 0.37
C LEU A 20 18.71 6.71 -1.05
N GLU A 21 19.52 5.83 -1.61
CA GLU A 21 19.20 5.11 -2.85
C GLU A 21 18.45 3.82 -2.51
N PHE A 22 17.22 3.71 -2.99
CA PHE A 22 16.33 2.62 -2.64
C PHE A 22 16.45 1.43 -3.59
N HIS A 23 16.35 0.25 -3.02
CA HIS A 23 16.22 -0.98 -3.76
C HIS A 23 14.80 -1.13 -4.33
N PRO A 24 14.65 -1.78 -5.50
CA PRO A 24 13.35 -1.98 -6.14
C PRO A 24 12.43 -2.94 -5.38
N ASP A 25 12.97 -3.75 -4.47
CA ASP A 25 12.24 -4.79 -3.72
C ASP A 25 11.99 -4.39 -2.27
N LEU A 26 13.04 -4.24 -1.45
CA LEU A 26 12.93 -4.09 0.00
C LEU A 26 13.89 -3.02 0.51
N ASN A 27 13.37 -2.13 1.36
CA ASN A 27 14.10 -1.07 2.04
C ASN A 27 13.68 -1.06 3.50
N ILE A 28 14.64 -1.19 4.41
CA ILE A 28 14.37 -1.27 5.85
C ILE A 28 15.00 -0.05 6.51
N PHE A 29 14.24 0.65 7.35
CA PHE A 29 14.74 1.73 8.19
C PHE A 29 14.86 1.24 9.63
N THR A 30 16.08 1.26 10.16
CA THR A 30 16.36 0.90 11.56
C THR A 30 16.95 2.07 12.32
N GLY A 31 17.03 1.95 13.64
CA GLY A 31 17.69 2.93 14.51
C GLY A 31 16.94 3.17 15.82
N PRO A 32 17.55 3.90 16.76
CA PRO A 32 16.99 4.14 18.10
C PRO A 32 15.61 4.82 18.09
N ASN A 33 14.90 4.78 19.22
CA ASN A 33 13.62 5.49 19.35
C ASN A 33 13.83 6.99 19.09
N GLY A 34 12.89 7.60 18.36
CA GLY A 34 13.02 9.00 17.94
C GLY A 34 14.09 9.24 16.86
N SER A 35 14.62 8.21 16.21
CA SER A 35 15.57 8.35 15.09
C SER A 35 14.98 9.02 13.84
N GLY A 36 13.65 9.09 13.73
CA GLY A 36 12.95 9.68 12.58
C GLY A 36 12.43 8.66 11.56
N LYS A 37 12.44 7.35 11.85
CA LYS A 37 11.94 6.29 10.94
C LYS A 37 10.50 6.54 10.46
N THR A 38 9.56 6.71 11.38
CA THR A 38 8.16 7.04 11.06
C THR A 38 8.05 8.34 10.27
N THR A 39 8.79 9.37 10.65
CA THR A 39 8.82 10.64 9.91
C THR A 39 9.31 10.45 8.48
N LEU A 40 10.35 9.63 8.28
CA LEU A 40 10.91 9.36 6.97
C LEU A 40 9.92 8.58 6.09
N LEU A 41 9.25 7.55 6.63
CA LEU A 41 8.20 6.83 5.92
C LEU A 41 7.06 7.78 5.51
N LYS A 42 6.57 8.60 6.44
CA LYS A 42 5.52 9.60 6.16
C LYS A 42 5.96 10.59 5.09
N LEU A 43 7.19 11.09 5.17
CA LEU A 43 7.75 12.03 4.21
C LEU A 43 7.72 11.44 2.80
N ILE A 44 8.28 10.25 2.62
CA ILE A 44 8.29 9.59 1.31
C ILE A 44 6.87 9.41 0.80
N TRP A 45 5.97 8.92 1.65
CA TRP A 45 4.59 8.67 1.27
C TRP A 45 3.83 9.94 0.90
N TYR A 46 3.92 11.02 1.68
CA TYR A 46 3.27 12.30 1.37
C TYR A 46 3.77 12.91 0.05
N LEU A 47 5.07 12.81 -0.23
CA LEU A 47 5.65 13.30 -1.47
C LEU A 47 5.12 12.55 -2.70
N ILE A 48 5.01 11.21 -2.64
CA ILE A 48 4.54 10.42 -3.79
C ILE A 48 3.01 10.36 -3.92
N SER A 49 2.27 10.60 -2.83
CA SER A 49 0.80 10.56 -2.81
C SER A 49 0.15 11.92 -3.07
N GLY A 50 0.94 12.99 -3.18
CA GLY A 50 0.43 14.34 -3.38
C GLY A 50 -0.27 14.89 -2.15
N ASN A 51 0.42 14.87 -1.01
CA ASN A 51 -0.02 15.49 0.25
C ASN A 51 1.03 16.53 0.72
N LEU A 52 1.47 17.41 -0.19
CA LEU A 52 2.60 18.31 0.05
C LEU A 52 2.34 19.32 1.18
N GLU A 53 1.09 19.72 1.39
CA GLU A 53 0.66 20.54 2.53
C GLU A 53 0.97 19.88 3.87
N ARG A 54 0.89 18.54 3.95
CA ARG A 54 1.23 17.80 5.18
C ARG A 54 2.73 17.71 5.38
N VAL A 55 3.50 17.62 4.29
CA VAL A 55 4.97 17.72 4.38
C VAL A 55 5.37 19.03 5.04
N LEU A 56 4.77 20.14 4.60
CA LEU A 56 5.06 21.48 5.15
C LEU A 56 4.55 21.70 6.57
N ALA A 57 3.38 21.15 6.91
CA ALA A 57 2.77 21.34 8.23
C ALA A 57 3.31 20.39 9.32
N GLU A 58 3.66 19.15 8.96
CA GLU A 58 3.93 18.10 9.95
C GLU A 58 5.42 17.71 10.03
N ILE A 59 6.21 17.95 8.99
CA ILE A 59 7.57 17.43 8.88
C ILE A 59 8.57 18.58 8.87
N PRO A 60 9.41 18.72 9.90
CA PRO A 60 10.51 19.66 9.85
C PRO A 60 11.61 19.14 8.92
N PHE A 61 11.94 19.92 7.90
CA PHE A 61 13.06 19.68 6.99
C PHE A 61 13.55 21.04 6.44
N GLN A 62 14.76 21.04 5.89
CA GLN A 62 15.31 22.18 5.15
C GLN A 62 15.13 22.00 3.65
N PHE A 63 15.53 20.83 3.17
CA PHE A 63 15.46 20.45 1.77
C PHE A 63 15.01 18.99 1.69
N VAL A 64 14.15 18.69 0.73
CA VAL A 64 13.84 17.33 0.35
C VAL A 64 13.78 17.21 -1.17
N SER A 65 14.31 16.10 -1.68
CA SER A 65 14.21 15.69 -3.07
C SER A 65 13.79 14.22 -3.12
N VAL A 66 12.80 13.91 -3.95
CA VAL A 66 12.38 12.54 -4.24
C VAL A 66 12.47 12.29 -5.73
N GLU A 67 13.08 11.16 -6.09
CA GLU A 67 13.12 10.66 -7.46
C GLU A 67 12.34 9.35 -7.55
N THR A 68 11.46 9.25 -8.54
CA THR A 68 10.74 8.05 -8.91
C THR A 68 11.00 7.69 -10.39
N ASP A 69 10.33 6.65 -10.89
CA ASP A 69 10.30 6.33 -12.31
C ASP A 69 9.53 7.34 -13.16
N VAL A 70 8.64 8.14 -12.55
CA VAL A 70 7.72 9.04 -13.28
C VAL A 70 7.80 10.51 -12.88
N LEU A 71 8.38 10.82 -11.72
CA LEU A 71 8.41 12.13 -11.08
C LEU A 71 9.77 12.37 -10.40
N SER A 72 10.33 13.56 -10.61
CA SER A 72 11.33 14.18 -9.74
C SER A 72 10.67 15.39 -9.06
N LEU A 73 10.81 15.52 -7.75
CA LEU A 73 10.25 16.63 -6.97
C LEU A 73 11.24 17.08 -5.90
N ASP A 74 11.55 18.37 -5.89
CA ASP A 74 12.37 19.02 -4.89
C ASP A 74 11.55 20.10 -4.17
N MET A 75 11.78 20.25 -2.87
CA MET A 75 11.19 21.29 -2.02
C MET A 75 12.26 21.86 -1.09
N ALA A 76 12.33 23.19 -1.01
CA ALA A 76 13.27 23.89 -0.14
C ALA A 76 12.62 25.12 0.49
N TRP A 77 12.91 25.34 1.78
CA TRP A 77 12.65 26.63 2.42
C TRP A 77 13.68 27.65 1.91
N VAL A 78 13.21 28.88 1.62
CA VAL A 78 14.04 29.95 1.03
C VAL A 78 13.86 31.30 1.75
N ASP A 79 14.96 31.91 2.21
CA ASP A 79 14.97 33.30 2.71
C ASP A 79 15.26 34.30 1.59
N ASN A 80 14.20 34.87 0.98
CA ASN A 80 14.23 36.02 0.05
C ASN A 80 15.29 35.99 -1.09
N GLN A 81 16.01 34.89 -1.25
CA GLN A 81 17.03 34.57 -2.23
C GLN A 81 16.58 33.33 -2.99
N LYS A 82 17.01 33.21 -4.26
CA LYS A 82 16.65 32.09 -5.13
C LYS A 82 17.32 30.80 -4.66
N TRP A 83 16.68 29.67 -4.94
CA TRP A 83 17.21 28.31 -4.87
C TRP A 83 18.74 28.20 -4.88
N ASP A 84 19.34 27.75 -3.78
CA ASP A 84 20.75 27.38 -3.71
C ASP A 84 20.90 25.97 -3.12
N SER A 85 21.29 25.02 -3.97
CA SER A 85 21.50 23.61 -3.63
C SER A 85 22.70 23.37 -2.70
N THR A 86 23.49 24.41 -2.42
CA THR A 86 24.74 24.36 -1.65
C THR A 86 24.64 24.99 -0.25
N LEU A 87 23.47 25.52 0.14
CA LEU A 87 23.27 26.17 1.45
C LEU A 87 23.68 25.25 2.62
N GLN A 88 24.69 25.70 3.37
CA GLN A 88 25.18 25.05 4.59
C GLN A 88 24.35 25.52 5.79
N PHE A 89 24.02 24.59 6.68
CA PHE A 89 23.17 24.80 7.85
C PHE A 89 23.97 25.42 9.01
N ASP A 90 23.44 26.46 9.66
CA ASP A 90 24.07 27.16 10.78
C ASP A 90 23.52 26.78 12.16
N GLY A 91 22.62 25.79 12.25
CA GLY A 91 22.05 25.33 13.52
C GLY A 91 20.82 26.10 13.97
N GLN A 92 20.41 27.17 13.29
CA GLN A 92 19.19 27.90 13.61
C GLN A 92 18.05 27.46 12.69
N HIS A 93 16.88 27.25 13.28
CA HIS A 93 15.69 26.99 12.48
C HIS A 93 15.33 28.23 11.66
N PRO A 94 14.99 28.11 10.37
CA PRO A 94 14.46 29.22 9.60
C PRO A 94 12.98 29.47 9.96
N PHE A 95 12.63 29.66 11.23
CA PHE A 95 11.27 30.08 11.63
C PHE A 95 11.00 31.56 11.33
N GLY A 96 11.89 32.22 10.59
CA GLY A 96 11.66 33.53 9.97
C GLY A 96 11.22 33.47 8.50
N GLU A 97 11.25 32.29 7.85
CA GLU A 97 11.01 32.15 6.42
C GLU A 97 9.54 31.82 6.13
N SER A 98 8.91 32.62 5.26
CA SER A 98 7.50 32.45 4.87
C SER A 98 7.33 31.88 3.47
N LYS A 99 8.38 31.29 2.87
CA LYS A 99 8.34 30.83 1.48
C LYS A 99 9.01 29.47 1.28
N VAL A 100 8.38 28.66 0.44
CA VAL A 100 8.89 27.36 -0.01
C VAL A 100 8.96 27.38 -1.52
N GLU A 101 10.11 27.04 -2.08
CA GLU A 101 10.28 26.81 -3.52
C GLU A 101 10.12 25.32 -3.82
N LEU A 102 9.33 25.02 -4.84
CA LEU A 102 9.13 23.67 -5.35
C LEU A 102 9.63 23.61 -6.79
N LYS A 103 10.31 22.53 -7.14
CA LYS A 103 10.70 22.19 -8.51
C LYS A 103 10.29 20.77 -8.80
N TRP A 104 9.65 20.53 -9.93
CA TRP A 104 9.24 19.19 -10.30
C TRP A 104 9.31 18.95 -11.79
N GLN A 105 9.51 17.69 -12.14
CA GLN A 105 9.50 17.23 -13.52
C GLN A 105 8.83 15.85 -13.58
N PHE A 106 7.84 15.73 -14.47
CA PHE A 106 7.25 14.44 -14.82
C PHE A 106 7.97 13.86 -16.04
N THR A 107 7.97 12.54 -16.17
CA THR A 107 8.61 11.86 -17.31
C THR A 107 8.04 12.34 -18.63
N GLY A 108 8.94 12.78 -19.53
CA GLY A 108 8.57 13.35 -20.83
C GLY A 108 7.99 14.77 -20.78
N GLY A 109 7.93 15.39 -19.60
CA GLY A 109 7.49 16.78 -19.41
C GLY A 109 8.64 17.75 -19.20
N GLU A 110 8.33 19.04 -19.33
CA GLU A 110 9.24 20.13 -18.97
C GLU A 110 9.31 20.30 -17.44
N GLU A 111 10.47 20.77 -16.97
CA GLU A 111 10.65 21.18 -15.58
C GLU A 111 9.71 22.36 -15.26
N SER A 112 9.09 22.33 -14.10
CA SER A 112 8.21 23.37 -13.59
C SER A 112 8.64 23.76 -12.18
N SER A 113 8.36 25.01 -11.80
CA SER A 113 8.70 25.53 -10.48
C SER A 113 7.63 26.47 -9.97
N GLU A 114 7.43 26.50 -8.65
CA GLU A 114 6.49 27.40 -7.97
C GLU A 114 7.10 27.87 -6.64
N THR A 115 6.69 29.04 -6.17
CA THR A 115 7.04 29.51 -4.82
C THR A 115 5.78 29.75 -4.03
N LEU A 116 5.60 29.02 -2.93
CA LEU A 116 4.44 29.11 -2.06
C LEU A 116 4.75 30.02 -0.88
N ALA A 117 3.80 30.85 -0.49
CA ALA A 117 3.82 31.52 0.80
C ALA A 117 3.24 30.60 1.88
N VAL A 118 3.98 30.39 2.95
CA VAL A 118 3.66 29.48 4.05
C VAL A 118 3.75 30.23 5.37
N ASP A 119 2.85 29.92 6.28
CA ASP A 119 2.91 30.41 7.64
C ASP A 119 4.05 29.70 8.39
N SER A 120 5.01 30.47 8.92
CA SER A 120 6.25 29.92 9.47
C SER A 120 6.05 29.14 10.77
N GLU A 121 4.97 29.41 11.53
CA GLU A 121 4.68 28.71 12.79
C GLU A 121 3.90 27.41 12.54
N THR A 122 2.97 27.43 11.60
CA THR A 122 2.02 26.33 11.40
C THR A 122 2.31 25.46 10.18
N GLY A 123 3.19 25.90 9.28
CA GLY A 123 3.40 25.28 7.97
C GLY A 123 2.18 25.38 7.04
N ALA A 124 1.18 26.18 7.40
CA ALA A 124 -0.04 26.32 6.63
C ALA A 124 0.19 27.17 5.37
N ILE A 125 -0.16 26.61 4.22
CA ILE A 125 -0.07 27.31 2.94
C ILE A 125 -1.08 28.47 2.92
N ARG A 126 -0.63 29.66 2.51
CA ARG A 126 -1.48 30.85 2.41
C ARG A 126 -2.57 30.64 1.35
N ARG A 127 -3.77 31.17 1.61
CA ARG A 127 -4.97 30.96 0.76
C ARG A 127 -4.76 31.23 -0.74
N ALA A 128 -3.88 32.16 -1.10
CA ALA A 128 -3.58 32.49 -2.49
C ALA A 128 -2.98 31.31 -3.26
N ASP A 129 -2.18 30.47 -2.59
CA ASP A 129 -1.37 29.43 -3.24
C ASP A 129 -1.99 28.02 -3.09
N VAL A 130 -3.07 27.90 -2.31
CA VAL A 130 -3.79 26.63 -2.07
C VAL A 130 -4.30 25.99 -3.37
N ALA A 131 -4.74 26.80 -4.35
CA ALA A 131 -5.23 26.27 -5.61
C ALA A 131 -4.10 25.61 -6.44
N GLN A 132 -2.91 26.22 -6.44
CA GLN A 132 -1.76 25.72 -7.18
C GLN A 132 -1.24 24.41 -6.57
N ILE A 133 -1.08 24.36 -5.24
CA ILE A 133 -0.61 23.14 -4.56
C ILE A 133 -1.60 21.99 -4.71
N ASN A 134 -2.91 22.25 -4.65
CA ASN A 134 -3.93 21.23 -4.86
C ASN A 134 -3.88 20.66 -6.28
N ALA A 135 -3.59 21.50 -7.28
CA ALA A 135 -3.41 21.05 -8.66
C ALA A 135 -2.17 20.15 -8.81
N LEU A 136 -1.05 20.52 -8.19
CA LEU A 136 0.17 19.71 -8.18
C LEU A 136 -0.04 18.38 -7.45
N ASN A 137 -0.60 18.40 -6.23
CA ASN A 137 -0.98 17.22 -5.46
C ASN A 137 -1.82 16.24 -6.28
N LYS A 138 -2.88 16.75 -6.92
CA LYS A 138 -3.74 15.93 -7.78
C LYS A 138 -2.96 15.30 -8.93
N ARG A 139 -2.07 16.06 -9.58
CA ARG A 139 -1.26 15.55 -10.69
C ARG A 139 -0.26 14.49 -10.23
N ILE A 140 0.40 14.69 -9.08
CA ILE A 140 1.28 13.70 -8.46
C ILE A 140 0.49 12.42 -8.22
N ALA A 141 -0.61 12.49 -7.48
CA ALA A 141 -1.43 11.35 -7.09
C ALA A 141 -2.09 10.59 -8.27
N GLN A 142 -2.13 11.18 -9.46
CA GLN A 142 -2.64 10.56 -10.68
C GLN A 142 -1.54 9.95 -11.55
N THR A 143 -0.28 10.37 -11.36
CA THR A 143 0.84 9.97 -12.21
C THR A 143 1.76 8.96 -11.53
N THR A 144 1.94 9.07 -10.22
CA THR A 144 2.72 8.12 -9.43
C THR A 144 1.99 6.78 -9.32
N LYS A 145 2.76 5.70 -9.17
CA LYS A 145 2.20 4.36 -8.95
C LYS A 145 1.48 4.32 -7.61
N SER A 146 0.48 3.44 -7.50
CA SER A 146 -0.26 3.20 -6.26
C SER A 146 0.68 2.88 -5.09
N SER A 147 0.21 3.20 -3.90
CA SER A 147 0.96 2.93 -2.68
C SER A 147 0.04 2.61 -1.51
N ILE A 148 0.53 1.86 -0.54
CA ILE A 148 -0.20 1.51 0.67
C ILE A 148 0.63 1.91 1.88
N PHE A 149 0.02 2.62 2.83
CA PHE A 149 0.65 2.99 4.09
C PHE A 149 -0.02 2.31 5.26
N PHE A 150 0.72 1.43 5.94
CA PHE A 150 0.37 0.86 7.24
C PHE A 150 1.14 1.64 8.31
N PRO A 151 0.51 2.61 9.00
CA PRO A 151 1.16 3.32 10.09
C PRO A 151 1.28 2.39 11.31
N THR A 152 2.02 2.86 12.32
CA THR A 152 2.13 2.17 13.60
C THR A 152 0.75 2.03 14.25
N PHE A 153 0.26 0.81 14.36
CA PHE A 153 -0.93 0.51 15.16
C PHE A 153 -0.62 -0.45 16.28
N ARG A 154 -1.01 -0.02 17.48
CA ARG A 154 -1.25 -0.93 18.58
C ARG A 154 -2.71 -1.35 18.50
N ARG A 155 -2.96 -2.65 18.30
CA ARG A 155 -4.32 -3.17 18.17
C ARG A 155 -5.14 -2.88 19.42
N ILE A 156 -6.29 -2.25 19.23
CA ILE A 156 -7.31 -2.02 20.25
C ILE A 156 -8.48 -2.96 19.95
N GLU A 157 -8.21 -4.26 19.85
CA GLU A 157 -9.22 -5.30 19.65
C GLU A 157 -9.11 -6.34 20.77
N GLY A 158 -10.24 -6.68 21.40
CA GLY A 158 -10.32 -7.81 22.34
C GLY A 158 -9.80 -7.55 23.76
N GLY A 159 -10.54 -6.78 24.57
CA GLY A 159 -10.23 -6.71 26.01
C GLY A 159 -10.89 -5.61 26.83
N PHE A 160 -11.51 -4.59 26.22
CA PHE A 160 -12.26 -3.58 26.99
C PHE A 160 -13.67 -4.03 27.38
N SER A 161 -14.14 -5.17 26.87
CA SER A 161 -15.42 -5.80 27.23
C SER A 161 -15.34 -6.75 28.44
N SER A 162 -14.17 -6.92 29.07
CA SER A 162 -14.05 -7.76 30.28
C SER A 162 -14.42 -7.06 31.59
N ILE A 163 -15.05 -5.88 31.55
CA ILE A 163 -15.74 -5.30 32.72
C ILE A 163 -17.18 -5.82 32.73
N SER A 164 -17.34 -7.14 32.80
CA SER A 164 -18.66 -7.79 32.78
C SER A 164 -19.04 -8.37 34.14
N ARG A 165 -18.66 -7.69 35.23
CA ARG A 165 -19.24 -7.96 36.55
C ARG A 165 -19.52 -6.62 37.23
N GLU A 166 -20.81 -6.26 37.25
CA GLU A 166 -21.41 -5.10 37.94
C GLU A 166 -21.32 -3.73 37.24
N LEU A 167 -21.80 -3.62 36.00
CA LEU A 167 -22.10 -2.30 35.41
C LEU A 167 -23.56 -2.22 34.96
N ASP A 168 -24.17 -1.06 35.23
CA ASP A 168 -25.57 -0.74 34.97
C ASP A 168 -25.91 -0.69 33.47
N GLU A 169 -27.20 -0.81 33.12
CA GLU A 169 -27.70 -0.98 31.73
C GLU A 169 -27.26 0.15 30.77
N LEU A 170 -27.10 1.37 31.28
CA LEU A 170 -26.57 2.53 30.56
C LEU A 170 -25.09 2.37 30.18
N SER A 171 -24.28 1.87 31.11
CA SER A 171 -22.84 1.63 30.91
C SER A 171 -22.60 0.52 29.89
N MET A 172 -23.48 -0.48 29.84
CA MET A 172 -23.45 -1.54 28.82
C MET A 172 -23.63 -0.98 27.41
N ARG A 173 -24.54 -0.01 27.18
CA ARG A 173 -24.73 0.61 25.86
C ARG A 173 -23.51 1.42 25.39
N PHE A 174 -22.84 2.11 26.31
CA PHE A 174 -21.59 2.81 26.01
C PHE A 174 -20.44 1.85 25.68
N LEU A 175 -20.31 0.75 26.41
CA LEU A 175 -19.25 -0.25 26.19
C LEU A 175 -19.45 -1.07 24.91
N THR A 176 -20.70 -1.33 24.50
CA THR A 176 -20.98 -2.01 23.22
C THR A 176 -20.75 -1.11 22.00
N SER A 177 -20.98 0.20 22.12
CA SER A 177 -20.87 1.16 21.00
C SER A 177 -19.48 1.76 20.82
N ALA A 178 -18.66 1.83 21.88
CA ALA A 178 -17.32 2.44 21.79
C ALA A 178 -16.37 1.75 20.79
N PRO A 179 -16.29 0.41 20.70
CA PRO A 179 -15.48 -0.26 19.68
C PRO A 179 -15.94 0.04 18.26
N GLU A 180 -17.26 0.04 18.02
CA GLU A 180 -17.85 0.38 16.71
C GLU A 180 -17.58 1.83 16.32
N MET A 181 -17.70 2.78 17.28
CA MET A 181 -17.39 4.19 17.06
C MET A 181 -15.91 4.42 16.71
N LEU A 182 -15.00 3.74 17.40
CA LEU A 182 -13.56 3.81 17.09
C LEU A 182 -13.27 3.24 15.71
N GLN A 183 -13.84 2.08 15.38
CA GLN A 183 -13.67 1.46 14.07
C GLN A 183 -14.17 2.37 12.94
N HIS A 184 -15.34 2.98 13.11
CA HIS A 184 -15.87 3.95 12.16
C HIS A 184 -14.97 5.18 12.01
N SER A 185 -14.49 5.74 13.13
CA SER A 185 -13.59 6.90 13.12
C SER A 185 -12.25 6.58 12.43
N MET A 186 -11.73 5.38 12.65
CA MET A 186 -10.50 4.90 12.00
C MET A 186 -10.71 4.70 10.50
N SER A 187 -11.84 4.11 10.08
CA SER A 187 -12.20 3.96 8.67
C SER A 187 -12.37 5.31 7.97
N GLN A 188 -13.02 6.29 8.64
CA GLN A 188 -13.12 7.66 8.14
C GLN A 188 -11.74 8.30 7.97
N PHE A 189 -10.88 8.20 8.98
CA PHE A 189 -9.51 8.71 8.90
C PHE A 189 -8.70 8.03 7.78
N SER A 190 -8.85 6.72 7.62
CA SER A 190 -8.28 5.93 6.51
C SER A 190 -8.67 6.51 5.16
N THR A 191 -9.96 6.84 5.00
CA THR A 191 -10.52 7.38 3.78
C THR A 191 -10.06 8.81 3.52
N GLU A 192 -10.05 9.66 4.54
CA GLU A 192 -9.61 11.06 4.45
C GLU A 192 -8.12 11.19 4.12
N MET A 193 -7.30 10.25 4.59
CA MET A 193 -5.88 10.20 4.28
C MET A 193 -5.62 9.60 2.89
N SER A 194 -6.48 8.72 2.41
CA SER A 194 -6.31 8.05 1.11
C SER A 194 -6.61 8.99 -0.07
N VAL A 195 -5.78 8.95 -1.10
CA VAL A 195 -5.92 9.80 -2.30
C VAL A 195 -5.67 8.97 -3.56
N ASN A 196 -6.64 8.92 -4.49
CA ASN A 196 -6.57 8.10 -5.72
C ASN A 196 -6.13 6.64 -5.44
N GLY A 197 -5.02 6.20 -6.01
CA GLY A 197 -4.41 4.88 -5.82
C GLY A 197 -3.52 4.77 -4.58
N HIS A 198 -3.40 5.83 -3.78
CA HIS A 198 -2.62 5.85 -2.53
C HIS A 198 -3.56 5.58 -1.36
N LYS A 199 -3.41 4.42 -0.74
CA LYS A 199 -4.25 3.97 0.38
C LYS A 199 -3.51 4.15 1.69
N PHE A 200 -4.14 4.83 2.63
CA PHE A 200 -3.75 4.80 4.03
C PHE A 200 -4.64 3.77 4.73
N VAL A 201 -4.06 2.78 5.41
CA VAL A 201 -4.80 1.67 6.03
C VAL A 201 -4.74 1.85 7.54
N ALA A 202 -5.72 2.58 8.07
CA ALA A 202 -5.80 2.95 9.48
C ALA A 202 -6.33 1.80 10.36
N SER A 203 -7.24 0.97 9.85
CA SER A 203 -7.71 -0.20 10.58
C SER A 203 -7.35 -1.47 9.81
N ILE A 204 -6.89 -2.46 10.56
CA ILE A 204 -6.75 -3.84 10.08
C ILE A 204 -7.83 -4.66 10.76
N SER A 205 -9.09 -4.33 10.43
CA SER A 205 -10.24 -5.08 10.92
C SER A 205 -10.56 -6.26 9.99
N THR A 206 -11.36 -7.19 10.48
CA THR A 206 -11.87 -8.30 9.67
C THR A 206 -12.86 -7.83 8.61
N ASP A 207 -13.61 -6.76 8.91
CA ASP A 207 -14.57 -6.14 7.99
C ASP A 207 -13.85 -5.49 6.80
N ASP A 208 -12.76 -4.74 7.04
CA ASP A 208 -11.98 -4.10 5.97
C ASP A 208 -11.38 -5.16 5.01
N LEU A 209 -10.93 -6.29 5.55
CA LEU A 209 -10.43 -7.41 4.74
C LEU A 209 -11.57 -8.07 3.96
N GLY A 210 -12.74 -8.20 4.56
CA GLY A 210 -13.93 -8.73 3.91
C GLY A 210 -14.33 -7.89 2.71
N GLU A 211 -14.38 -6.57 2.88
CA GLU A 211 -14.69 -5.61 1.82
C GLU A 211 -13.63 -5.65 0.71
N LEU A 212 -12.34 -5.59 1.05
CA LEU A 212 -11.24 -5.65 0.09
C LEU A 212 -11.30 -6.94 -0.75
N LEU A 213 -11.39 -8.10 -0.09
CA LEU A 213 -11.43 -9.38 -0.78
C LEU A 213 -12.68 -9.50 -1.64
N THR A 214 -13.81 -8.98 -1.18
CA THR A 214 -15.08 -9.03 -1.93
C THR A 214 -15.02 -8.19 -3.18
N GLN A 215 -14.52 -6.97 -3.05
CA GLN A 215 -14.31 -6.09 -4.19
C GLN A 215 -13.34 -6.73 -5.20
N LYS A 216 -12.17 -7.21 -4.74
CA LYS A 216 -11.17 -7.80 -5.63
C LYS A 216 -11.64 -9.09 -6.30
N TYR A 217 -12.43 -9.89 -5.59
CA TYR A 217 -13.05 -11.08 -6.16
C TYR A 217 -14.05 -10.71 -7.26
N ALA A 218 -14.91 -9.72 -7.00
CA ALA A 218 -15.88 -9.24 -7.96
C ALA A 218 -15.19 -8.68 -9.23
N ASP A 219 -14.17 -7.84 -9.06
CA ASP A 219 -13.38 -7.27 -10.16
C ASP A 219 -12.76 -8.37 -11.05
N ILE A 220 -12.09 -9.36 -10.44
CA ILE A 220 -11.47 -10.47 -11.15
C ILE A 220 -12.53 -11.33 -11.87
N TYR A 221 -13.66 -11.58 -11.23
CA TYR A 221 -14.73 -12.37 -11.84
C TYR A 221 -15.35 -11.65 -13.05
N GLU A 222 -15.56 -10.34 -12.95
CA GLU A 222 -16.04 -9.52 -14.05
C GLU A 222 -15.06 -9.56 -15.24
N GLU A 223 -13.76 -9.46 -14.96
CA GLU A 223 -12.72 -9.54 -15.99
C GLU A 223 -12.67 -10.91 -16.68
N ILE A 224 -12.76 -12.01 -15.90
CA ILE A 224 -12.82 -13.38 -16.41
C ILE A 224 -14.07 -13.58 -17.28
N SER A 225 -15.23 -13.11 -16.82
CA SER A 225 -16.48 -13.19 -17.59
C SER A 225 -16.37 -12.40 -18.90
N GLY A 226 -15.76 -11.21 -18.85
CA GLY A 226 -15.48 -10.40 -20.04
C GLY A 226 -14.52 -11.08 -21.02
N LEU A 227 -13.51 -11.80 -20.55
CA LEU A 227 -12.62 -12.63 -21.38
C LEU A 227 -13.39 -13.76 -22.07
N GLN A 228 -14.21 -14.50 -21.33
CA GLN A 228 -15.02 -15.59 -21.88
C GLN A 228 -15.99 -15.10 -22.95
N SER A 229 -16.67 -13.98 -22.70
CA SER A 229 -17.62 -13.39 -23.66
C SER A 229 -16.94 -12.96 -24.96
N ARG A 230 -15.72 -12.39 -24.87
CA ARG A 230 -14.90 -12.05 -26.05
C ARG A 230 -14.54 -13.29 -26.86
N VAL A 231 -14.05 -14.34 -26.21
CA VAL A 231 -13.70 -15.61 -26.88
C VAL A 231 -14.93 -16.22 -27.56
N LEU A 232 -16.07 -16.28 -26.87
CA LEU A 232 -17.32 -16.82 -27.44
C LEU A 232 -17.82 -16.00 -28.64
N THR A 233 -17.68 -14.67 -28.58
CA THR A 233 -18.04 -13.78 -29.69
C THR A 233 -17.12 -13.99 -30.89
N ASP A 234 -15.82 -14.13 -30.66
CA ASP A 234 -14.83 -14.37 -31.72
C ASP A 234 -15.02 -15.73 -32.38
N ILE A 235 -15.33 -16.76 -31.59
CA ILE A 235 -15.68 -18.10 -32.09
C ILE A 235 -16.94 -18.02 -32.95
N SER A 236 -18.01 -17.40 -32.44
CA SER A 236 -19.28 -17.27 -33.16
C SER A 236 -19.09 -16.56 -34.50
N LYS A 237 -18.39 -15.41 -34.51
CA LYS A 237 -18.08 -14.67 -35.75
C LYS A 237 -17.29 -15.49 -36.76
N LYS A 238 -16.31 -16.28 -36.32
CA LYS A 238 -15.51 -17.14 -37.20
C LYS A 238 -16.33 -18.29 -37.79
N ILE A 239 -17.21 -18.89 -37.00
CA ILE A 239 -18.14 -19.94 -37.47
C ILE A 239 -19.12 -19.37 -38.50
N GLU A 240 -19.73 -18.20 -38.23
CA GLU A 240 -20.64 -17.53 -39.17
C GLU A 240 -19.96 -17.18 -40.50
N ASN A 241 -18.74 -16.62 -40.45
CA ASN A 241 -17.96 -16.27 -41.64
C ASN A 241 -17.54 -17.50 -42.46
N SER A 242 -17.36 -18.66 -41.81
CA SER A 242 -17.03 -19.93 -42.47
C SER A 242 -18.28 -20.59 -43.08
N ALA A 243 -19.43 -20.50 -42.40
CA ALA A 243 -20.70 -21.04 -42.87
C ALA A 243 -21.28 -20.25 -44.07
N GLY A 244 -20.94 -18.96 -44.21
CA GLY A 244 -21.39 -18.10 -45.30
C GLY A 244 -20.63 -18.25 -46.64
N LYS A 245 -19.53 -19.03 -46.69
CA LYS A 245 -18.72 -19.23 -47.90
C LYS A 245 -18.84 -20.67 -48.40
N ALA A 246 -19.71 -20.91 -49.37
CA ALA A 246 -19.93 -22.21 -50.01
C ALA A 246 -18.73 -22.76 -50.83
N ASP A 247 -17.59 -22.04 -50.87
CA ASP A 247 -16.35 -22.38 -51.59
C ASP A 247 -15.11 -22.19 -50.68
N ALA A 248 -15.22 -22.56 -49.40
CA ALA A 248 -14.07 -22.52 -48.50
C ALA A 248 -13.03 -23.58 -48.94
N SER A 249 -11.88 -23.12 -49.45
CA SER A 249 -10.74 -23.99 -49.78
C SER A 249 -10.36 -24.88 -48.58
N GLU A 250 -9.99 -26.14 -48.82
CA GLU A 250 -9.55 -27.10 -47.77
C GLU A 250 -8.42 -26.55 -46.87
N THR A 251 -7.72 -25.49 -47.32
CA THR A 251 -6.63 -24.82 -46.61
C THR A 251 -7.09 -23.77 -45.58
N GLN A 252 -8.33 -23.28 -45.63
CA GLN A 252 -8.85 -22.23 -44.73
C GLN A 252 -9.38 -22.78 -43.39
N MET A 253 -10.06 -23.94 -43.39
CA MET A 253 -10.58 -24.55 -42.16
C MET A 253 -9.51 -24.85 -41.09
N PRO A 254 -8.31 -25.38 -41.43
CA PRO A 254 -7.26 -25.62 -40.44
C PRO A 254 -6.73 -24.34 -39.79
N GLN A 255 -6.69 -23.22 -40.53
CA GLN A 255 -6.21 -21.94 -40.01
C GLN A 255 -7.23 -21.31 -39.05
N ASP A 256 -8.53 -21.39 -39.37
CA ASP A 256 -9.58 -20.88 -38.50
C ASP A 256 -9.66 -21.65 -37.19
N VAL A 257 -9.57 -22.99 -37.22
CA VAL A 257 -9.54 -23.83 -36.01
C VAL A 257 -8.30 -23.53 -35.16
N THR A 258 -7.12 -23.40 -35.77
CA THR A 258 -5.88 -23.08 -35.03
C THR A 258 -5.98 -21.72 -34.34
N SER A 259 -6.59 -20.73 -35.00
CA SER A 259 -6.79 -19.40 -34.43
C SER A 259 -7.77 -19.39 -33.25
N VAL A 260 -8.80 -20.25 -33.27
CA VAL A 260 -9.73 -20.44 -32.14
C VAL A 260 -9.04 -21.09 -30.96
N VAL A 261 -8.27 -22.15 -31.20
CA VAL A 261 -7.49 -22.84 -30.14
C VAL A 261 -6.51 -21.86 -29.48
N ASN A 262 -5.85 -21.00 -30.26
CA ASN A 262 -4.94 -19.99 -29.70
C ASN A 262 -5.67 -18.94 -28.85
N ALA A 263 -6.86 -18.49 -29.26
CA ALA A 263 -7.66 -17.55 -28.48
C ALA A 263 -8.12 -18.16 -27.15
N ILE A 264 -8.51 -19.44 -27.15
CA ILE A 264 -8.88 -20.19 -25.93
C ILE A 264 -7.67 -20.29 -24.99
N LYS A 265 -6.49 -20.70 -25.52
CA LYS A 265 -5.27 -20.80 -24.72
C LYS A 265 -4.88 -19.47 -24.07
N GLN A 266 -4.94 -18.37 -24.82
CA GLN A 266 -4.64 -17.05 -24.29
C GLN A 266 -5.63 -16.64 -23.19
N ALA A 267 -6.91 -16.95 -23.36
CA ALA A 267 -7.91 -16.66 -22.33
C ALA A 267 -7.73 -17.52 -21.07
N ASP A 268 -7.35 -18.80 -21.21
CA ASP A 268 -7.00 -19.66 -20.08
C ASP A 268 -5.75 -19.14 -19.35
N GLU A 269 -4.69 -18.74 -20.08
CA GLU A 269 -3.49 -18.14 -19.49
C GLU A 269 -3.80 -16.85 -18.72
N GLN A 270 -4.62 -15.96 -19.30
CA GLN A 270 -5.04 -14.73 -18.62
C GLN A 270 -5.91 -15.01 -17.40
N ARG A 271 -6.83 -15.98 -17.48
CA ARG A 271 -7.65 -16.40 -16.34
C ARG A 271 -6.78 -16.92 -15.20
N ASP A 272 -5.77 -17.73 -15.51
CA ASP A 272 -4.88 -18.30 -14.51
C ASP A 272 -4.00 -17.20 -13.86
N LEU A 273 -3.57 -16.20 -14.62
CA LEU A 273 -2.90 -15.01 -14.09
C LEU A 273 -3.79 -14.20 -13.15
N LEU A 274 -5.05 -13.95 -13.51
CA LEU A 274 -6.02 -13.22 -12.69
C LEU A 274 -6.34 -13.95 -11.37
N ARG A 275 -6.29 -15.28 -11.37
CA ARG A 275 -6.53 -16.12 -10.18
C ARG A 275 -5.30 -16.29 -9.29
N LYS A 276 -4.10 -16.05 -9.82
CA LYS A 276 -2.83 -16.25 -9.11
C LYS A 276 -2.80 -15.59 -7.72
N PRO A 277 -3.20 -14.32 -7.54
CA PRO A 277 -3.19 -13.67 -6.22
C PRO A 277 -3.93 -14.46 -5.14
N PHE A 278 -5.12 -14.96 -5.47
CA PHE A 278 -5.94 -15.73 -4.55
C PHE A 278 -5.34 -17.11 -4.23
N SER A 279 -4.79 -17.79 -5.23
CA SER A 279 -4.12 -19.09 -5.02
C SER A 279 -2.90 -18.96 -4.09
N VAL A 280 -2.04 -17.97 -4.34
CA VAL A 280 -0.85 -17.70 -3.53
C VAL A 280 -1.24 -17.29 -2.11
N LEU A 281 -2.25 -16.44 -1.98
CA LEU A 281 -2.77 -16.03 -0.67
C LEU A 281 -3.30 -17.24 0.11
N SER A 282 -4.07 -18.12 -0.54
CA SER A 282 -4.62 -19.34 0.08
C SER A 282 -3.51 -20.27 0.59
N ASP A 283 -2.47 -20.51 -0.24
CA ASP A 283 -1.34 -21.36 0.13
C ASP A 283 -0.53 -20.78 1.30
N LEU A 284 -0.23 -19.48 1.26
CA LEU A 284 0.51 -18.81 2.34
C LEU A 284 -0.28 -18.77 3.65
N THR A 285 -1.59 -18.53 3.56
CA THR A 285 -2.52 -18.56 4.69
C THR A 285 -2.51 -19.95 5.36
N ARG A 286 -2.56 -21.02 4.55
CA ARG A 286 -2.50 -22.41 5.02
C ARG A 286 -1.17 -22.74 5.69
N GLN A 287 -0.06 -22.28 5.12
CA GLN A 287 1.29 -22.51 5.64
C GLN A 287 1.55 -21.77 6.95
N LEU A 288 1.10 -20.52 7.06
CA LEU A 288 1.43 -19.65 8.19
C LEU A 288 0.49 -19.81 9.37
N LEU A 289 -0.82 -19.88 9.10
CA LEU A 289 -1.84 -19.80 10.12
C LEU A 289 -2.24 -21.19 10.64
N GLN A 290 -1.68 -22.27 10.05
CA GLN A 290 -1.99 -23.67 10.37
C GLN A 290 -3.50 -24.02 10.31
N HIS A 291 -4.30 -23.12 9.75
CA HIS A 291 -5.73 -23.30 9.51
C HIS A 291 -5.93 -23.69 8.06
N GLN A 292 -6.73 -24.74 7.82
CA GLN A 292 -6.99 -25.22 6.47
C GLN A 292 -7.76 -24.21 5.62
N ALA A 293 -8.54 -23.34 6.26
CA ALA A 293 -9.22 -22.23 5.62
C ALA A 293 -9.58 -21.13 6.62
N ILE A 294 -9.69 -19.90 6.13
CA ILE A 294 -10.13 -18.73 6.88
C ILE A 294 -11.29 -18.08 6.14
N ARG A 295 -12.42 -17.95 6.83
CA ARG A 295 -13.59 -17.22 6.37
C ARG A 295 -13.49 -15.78 6.82
N VAL A 296 -13.21 -14.89 5.86
CA VAL A 296 -13.29 -13.45 6.05
C VAL A 296 -14.74 -13.04 5.83
N THR A 297 -15.39 -12.54 6.88
CA THR A 297 -16.82 -12.18 6.87
C THR A 297 -17.10 -11.01 5.92
N GLY A 298 -18.15 -11.12 5.10
CA GLY A 298 -18.53 -10.12 4.10
C GLY A 298 -19.85 -10.47 3.42
N GLN A 299 -20.56 -9.49 2.85
CA GLN A 299 -21.73 -9.75 2.01
C GLN A 299 -21.26 -10.16 0.62
N VAL A 300 -21.67 -11.33 0.12
CA VAL A 300 -21.26 -11.78 -1.22
C VAL A 300 -22.46 -12.18 -2.08
N ALA A 301 -22.38 -11.91 -3.38
CA ALA A 301 -23.31 -12.41 -4.40
C ALA A 301 -22.94 -13.83 -4.85
N SER A 302 -23.94 -14.63 -5.23
CA SER A 302 -23.80 -16.05 -5.59
C SER A 302 -23.02 -16.29 -6.89
N GLY A 303 -22.05 -17.21 -6.89
CA GLY A 303 -21.32 -17.69 -8.09
C GLY A 303 -20.52 -18.97 -7.83
N GLU A 304 -20.28 -19.78 -8.88
CA GLU A 304 -19.76 -21.16 -8.79
C GLU A 304 -18.25 -21.32 -8.56
N ARG A 305 -17.90 -22.53 -8.09
CA ARG A 305 -16.64 -22.93 -7.46
C ARG A 305 -15.51 -23.22 -8.44
N THR A 306 -14.33 -22.73 -8.11
CA THR A 306 -13.00 -23.38 -8.22
C THR A 306 -11.98 -22.42 -7.56
N ASP A 307 -10.75 -22.85 -7.26
CA ASP A 307 -9.61 -21.97 -6.86
C ASP A 307 -9.32 -21.81 -5.36
N GLY A 308 -9.90 -22.65 -4.51
CA GLY A 308 -9.63 -22.60 -3.06
C GLY A 308 -10.19 -21.35 -2.40
N ILE A 309 -11.19 -20.71 -3.01
CA ILE A 309 -12.05 -19.72 -2.37
C ILE A 309 -13.49 -20.18 -2.43
N THR A 310 -14.18 -20.18 -1.29
CA THR A 310 -15.61 -20.50 -1.25
C THR A 310 -16.40 -19.27 -0.87
N LEU A 311 -17.25 -18.82 -1.79
CA LEU A 311 -18.33 -17.88 -1.50
C LEU A 311 -19.47 -18.66 -0.85
N GLY A 312 -19.88 -18.27 0.35
CA GLY A 312 -21.09 -18.82 0.95
C GLY A 312 -22.34 -18.14 0.38
N ALA A 313 -23.50 -18.79 0.53
CA ALA A 313 -24.77 -18.20 0.11
C ALA A 313 -25.25 -17.22 1.19
N GLY A 314 -25.29 -15.92 0.89
CA GLY A 314 -25.79 -14.89 1.83
C GLY A 314 -24.70 -14.24 2.68
N LYS A 315 -24.91 -14.12 4.01
CA LYS A 315 -24.02 -13.43 4.98
C LYS A 315 -22.68 -14.15 5.26
N ASP A 316 -22.26 -15.07 4.40
CA ASP A 316 -21.26 -16.07 4.74
C ASP A 316 -19.81 -15.69 4.39
N GLY A 317 -19.55 -14.53 3.80
CA GLY A 317 -18.20 -14.03 3.52
C GLY A 317 -17.40 -14.80 2.48
N ILE A 318 -16.11 -14.47 2.38
CA ILE A 318 -15.12 -15.08 1.50
C ILE A 318 -14.28 -16.04 2.29
N THR A 319 -14.27 -17.31 1.91
CA THR A 319 -13.36 -18.28 2.51
C THR A 319 -12.08 -18.38 1.70
N LEU A 320 -10.93 -18.05 2.28
CA LEU A 320 -9.60 -18.39 1.78
C LEU A 320 -9.25 -19.82 2.22
N GLY A 321 -9.26 -20.78 1.31
CA GLY A 321 -9.03 -22.21 1.55
C GLY A 321 -10.26 -23.09 1.32
N GLU A 322 -10.20 -24.35 1.77
CA GLU A 322 -11.30 -25.31 1.66
C GLU A 322 -12.44 -25.02 2.66
N ALA A 323 -13.66 -24.76 2.15
CA ALA A 323 -14.82 -24.33 2.96
C ALA A 323 -15.22 -25.23 4.13
N LYS A 324 -14.87 -26.53 4.09
CA LYS A 324 -15.32 -27.50 5.09
C LYS A 324 -14.69 -27.29 6.47
N GLU A 325 -13.55 -26.59 6.56
CA GLU A 325 -12.81 -26.37 7.81
C GLU A 325 -12.49 -24.90 8.09
N ALA A 326 -13.26 -23.97 7.51
CA ALA A 326 -12.99 -22.55 7.62
C ALA A 326 -13.26 -21.99 9.02
N ILE A 327 -12.25 -21.36 9.62
CA ILE A 327 -12.43 -20.56 10.84
C ILE A 327 -12.82 -19.12 10.48
N SER A 328 -13.72 -18.49 11.25
CA SER A 328 -14.00 -17.05 11.05
C SER A 328 -12.74 -16.24 11.33
N SER A 329 -12.47 -15.23 10.51
CA SER A 329 -11.43 -14.23 10.73
C SER A 329 -11.55 -13.54 12.08
N ASP A 330 -12.76 -13.46 12.65
CA ASP A 330 -12.99 -12.84 13.96
C ASP A 330 -12.37 -13.63 15.12
N LYS A 331 -12.12 -14.94 14.90
CA LYS A 331 -11.48 -15.83 15.87
C LYS A 331 -9.96 -15.80 15.79
N LEU A 332 -9.40 -15.13 14.78
CA LEU A 332 -7.96 -14.94 14.65
C LEU A 332 -7.45 -14.01 15.75
N SER A 333 -6.29 -14.33 16.28
CA SER A 333 -5.50 -13.45 17.12
C SER A 333 -5.16 -12.15 16.40
N ALA A 334 -4.79 -11.16 17.19
CA ALA A 334 -4.29 -9.88 16.72
C ALA A 334 -3.15 -10.04 15.68
N GLY A 335 -2.11 -10.82 15.99
CA GLY A 335 -1.01 -11.06 15.05
C GLY A 335 -1.44 -11.75 13.76
N GLU A 336 -2.33 -12.75 13.86
CA GLU A 336 -2.90 -13.47 12.71
C GLU A 336 -3.60 -12.55 11.72
N LYS A 337 -4.50 -11.71 12.20
CA LYS A 337 -5.20 -10.72 11.37
C LYS A 337 -4.23 -9.71 10.73
N GLN A 338 -3.16 -9.32 11.45
CA GLN A 338 -2.19 -8.34 10.94
C GLN A 338 -1.40 -8.93 9.78
N MET A 339 -0.92 -10.15 9.96
CA MET A 339 -0.23 -10.90 8.92
C MET A 339 -1.13 -11.14 7.70
N LEU A 340 -2.37 -11.58 7.93
CA LEU A 340 -3.34 -11.80 6.86
C LEU A 340 -3.57 -10.52 6.06
N SER A 341 -3.67 -9.37 6.72
CA SER A 341 -3.82 -8.09 6.06
C SER A 341 -2.64 -7.73 5.17
N PHE A 342 -1.42 -7.85 5.68
CA PHE A 342 -0.23 -7.61 4.86
C PHE A 342 -0.21 -8.52 3.62
N LEU A 343 -0.55 -9.79 3.78
CA LEU A 343 -0.62 -10.75 2.68
C LEU A 343 -1.72 -10.40 1.66
N CYS A 344 -2.92 -10.02 2.13
CA CYS A 344 -4.03 -9.63 1.27
C CYS A 344 -3.67 -8.38 0.46
N TYR A 345 -3.29 -7.29 1.14
CA TYR A 345 -2.96 -6.04 0.47
C TYR A 345 -1.78 -6.19 -0.50
N ASN A 346 -0.77 -6.98 -0.14
CA ASN A 346 0.33 -7.27 -1.06
C ASN A 346 -0.14 -8.10 -2.27
N ALA A 347 -0.97 -9.13 -2.07
CA ALA A 347 -1.47 -9.98 -3.16
C ALA A 347 -2.27 -9.20 -4.22
N PHE A 348 -3.05 -8.19 -3.81
CA PHE A 348 -3.92 -7.42 -4.70
C PHE A 348 -3.37 -6.06 -5.11
N SER A 349 -2.09 -5.82 -4.84
CA SER A 349 -1.37 -4.64 -5.28
C SER A 349 -0.21 -5.10 -6.14
N ASP A 350 -0.11 -4.59 -7.36
CA ASP A 350 1.00 -4.89 -8.25
C ASP A 350 1.85 -3.63 -8.47
N ASN A 351 3.17 -3.81 -8.50
CA ASN A 351 4.15 -2.74 -8.76
C ASN A 351 3.94 -1.46 -7.92
N SER A 352 3.45 -1.62 -6.68
CA SER A 352 3.08 -0.55 -5.76
C SER A 352 4.13 -0.36 -4.66
N ALA A 353 4.20 0.85 -4.08
CA ALA A 353 5.03 1.10 -2.91
C ALA A 353 4.25 0.76 -1.62
N ILE A 354 4.78 -0.13 -0.76
CA ILE A 354 4.13 -0.54 0.48
C ILE A 354 4.99 -0.08 1.67
N PHE A 355 4.43 0.79 2.49
CA PHE A 355 5.06 1.34 3.69
C PHE A 355 4.48 0.65 4.92
N ILE A 356 5.35 0.12 5.78
CA ILE A 356 4.95 -0.59 7.00
C ILE A 356 5.74 -0.04 8.17
N ASP A 357 5.04 0.58 9.12
CA ASP A 357 5.64 1.17 10.31
C ASP A 357 5.39 0.30 11.55
N GLU A 358 6.48 -0.08 12.23
CA GLU A 358 6.51 -0.97 13.40
C GLU A 358 5.63 -2.24 13.26
N PRO A 359 5.85 -3.08 12.22
CA PRO A 359 5.08 -4.31 12.05
C PRO A 359 5.18 -5.28 13.23
N GLU A 360 6.21 -5.19 14.06
CA GLU A 360 6.44 -6.08 15.21
C GLU A 360 5.43 -5.96 16.34
N LEU A 361 4.67 -4.86 16.46
CA LEU A 361 3.90 -4.55 17.67
C LEU A 361 2.84 -5.59 18.07
N SER A 362 2.32 -6.37 17.13
CA SER A 362 1.34 -7.44 17.42
C SER A 362 1.79 -8.82 16.94
N LEU A 363 3.03 -8.97 16.46
CA LEU A 363 3.54 -10.21 15.89
C LEU A 363 4.43 -10.96 16.88
N HIS A 364 4.22 -12.27 17.01
CA HIS A 364 5.15 -13.15 17.72
C HIS A 364 6.52 -13.18 17.00
N GLY A 365 7.61 -13.46 17.73
CA GLY A 365 8.97 -13.42 17.16
C GLY A 365 9.15 -14.29 15.92
N ASP A 366 8.51 -15.47 15.86
CA ASP A 366 8.55 -16.34 14.67
C ASP A 366 7.90 -15.69 13.45
N TRP A 367 6.83 -14.93 13.66
CA TRP A 367 6.09 -14.25 12.61
C TRP A 367 6.85 -13.05 12.08
N GLN A 368 7.54 -12.33 12.98
CA GLN A 368 8.46 -11.27 12.59
C GLN A 368 9.56 -11.81 11.64
N ARG A 369 10.08 -13.02 11.88
CA ARG A 369 11.08 -13.68 11.01
C ARG A 369 10.54 -14.14 9.67
N LEU A 370 9.23 -14.33 9.57
CA LEU A 370 8.53 -14.82 8.37
C LEU A 370 7.91 -13.69 7.54
N LEU A 371 7.63 -12.53 8.14
CA LEU A 371 6.94 -11.41 7.51
C LEU A 371 7.50 -11.03 6.13
N LEU A 372 8.75 -10.58 6.07
CA LEU A 372 9.34 -10.14 4.81
C LEU A 372 9.52 -11.29 3.80
N PRO A 373 10.03 -12.49 4.20
CA PRO A 373 10.11 -13.62 3.28
C PRO A 373 8.81 -13.96 2.55
N VAL A 374 7.68 -14.00 3.26
CA VAL A 374 6.41 -14.39 2.62
C VAL A 374 5.82 -13.27 1.78
N LEU A 375 6.01 -12.00 2.16
CA LEU A 375 5.61 -10.87 1.30
C LEU A 375 6.38 -10.88 -0.01
N LEU A 376 7.70 -11.11 0.04
CA LEU A 376 8.53 -11.21 -1.16
C LEU A 376 8.22 -12.45 -2.00
N GLN A 377 7.79 -13.56 -1.37
CA GLN A 377 7.39 -14.79 -2.06
C GLN A 377 6.16 -14.60 -2.97
N GLN A 378 5.32 -13.58 -2.72
CA GLN A 378 4.14 -13.31 -3.57
C GLN A 378 4.50 -12.80 -4.97
N GLN A 379 5.73 -12.30 -5.18
CA GLN A 379 6.24 -11.87 -6.50
C GLN A 379 5.34 -10.83 -7.23
N THR A 380 4.79 -9.88 -6.48
CA THR A 380 3.88 -8.82 -6.96
C THR A 380 4.61 -7.62 -7.59
N GLY A 381 5.95 -7.61 -7.53
CA GLY A 381 6.76 -6.47 -7.98
C GLY A 381 6.66 -5.24 -7.07
N ASN A 382 6.04 -5.37 -5.89
CA ASN A 382 5.91 -4.29 -4.93
C ASN A 382 7.25 -3.91 -4.28
N GLN A 383 7.39 -2.62 -3.99
CA GLN A 383 8.53 -2.04 -3.30
C GLN A 383 8.19 -1.82 -1.82
N PHE A 384 8.87 -2.50 -0.92
CA PHE A 384 8.63 -2.39 0.52
C PHE A 384 9.52 -1.35 1.19
N PHE A 385 8.92 -0.58 2.09
CA PHE A 385 9.57 0.40 2.96
C PHE A 385 9.15 0.11 4.40
N VAL A 386 10.06 -0.46 5.20
CA VAL A 386 9.71 -0.99 6.52
C VAL A 386 10.50 -0.29 7.60
N ALA A 387 9.82 0.44 8.48
CA ALA A 387 10.44 0.97 9.70
C ALA A 387 10.26 -0.03 10.83
N THR A 388 11.37 -0.44 11.46
CA THR A 388 11.31 -1.43 12.54
C THR A 388 12.46 -1.26 13.52
N HIS A 389 12.22 -1.70 14.75
CA HIS A 389 13.21 -1.89 15.80
C HIS A 389 13.59 -3.37 15.98
N SER A 390 12.85 -4.29 15.34
CA SER A 390 12.99 -5.71 15.61
C SER A 390 14.13 -6.35 14.82
N PRO A 391 15.18 -6.90 15.48
CA PRO A 391 16.21 -7.67 14.81
C PRO A 391 15.68 -8.94 14.16
N PHE A 392 14.50 -9.43 14.57
CA PHE A 392 13.88 -10.58 13.92
C PHE A 392 13.42 -10.28 12.50
N ILE A 393 13.19 -9.01 12.17
CA ILE A 393 12.77 -8.55 10.84
C ILE A 393 13.98 -8.20 9.98
N TYR A 394 14.87 -7.33 10.47
CA TYR A 394 15.91 -6.74 9.63
C TYR A 394 17.20 -7.58 9.53
N ALA A 395 17.52 -8.45 10.50
CA ALA A 395 18.84 -9.08 10.57
C ALA A 395 19.19 -10.00 9.38
N LYS A 396 18.19 -10.44 8.60
CA LYS A 396 18.40 -11.24 7.38
C LYS A 396 18.74 -10.41 6.14
N TYR A 397 18.64 -9.08 6.22
CA TYR A 397 18.74 -8.15 5.08
C TYR A 397 19.71 -6.99 5.36
N PRO A 398 20.99 -7.27 5.69
CA PRO A 398 21.95 -6.23 6.06
C PRO A 398 22.26 -5.25 4.91
N ASP A 399 22.11 -5.70 3.67
CA ASP A 399 22.31 -4.89 2.45
C ASP A 399 21.13 -3.96 2.15
N LYS A 400 19.97 -4.17 2.80
CA LYS A 400 18.74 -3.41 2.60
C LYS A 400 18.41 -2.48 3.78
N ASP A 401 19.28 -2.43 4.78
CA ASP A 401 19.08 -1.69 6.03
C ASP A 401 19.70 -0.28 5.96
N PHE A 402 18.87 0.73 6.20
CA PHE A 402 19.21 2.12 6.34
C PHE A 402 19.12 2.52 7.82
N PHE A 403 20.27 2.55 8.50
CA PHE A 403 20.35 2.91 9.91
C PHE A 403 20.28 4.43 10.11
N LEU A 404 19.26 4.92 10.82
CA LEU A 404 18.99 6.35 11.06
C LEU A 404 19.52 6.87 12.43
N GLY A 405 20.48 6.19 13.02
CA GLY A 405 21.14 6.61 14.27
C GLY A 405 22.44 7.40 14.03
N LYS A 406 22.99 7.99 15.10
CA LYS A 406 24.35 8.54 15.04
C LYS A 406 25.33 7.39 14.89
N THR A 407 25.98 7.28 13.74
CA THR A 407 27.16 6.42 13.60
C THR A 407 28.23 7.00 14.50
N HIS A 408 28.59 6.30 15.58
CA HIS A 408 29.79 6.64 16.32
C HIS A 408 30.96 6.54 15.35
N ALA A 409 31.56 7.68 15.00
CA ALA A 409 32.82 7.73 14.28
C ALA A 409 33.85 6.93 15.11
N GLY A 410 34.13 5.68 14.71
CA GLY A 410 35.10 4.84 15.42
C GLY A 410 35.01 3.33 15.21
N GLY A 411 33.94 2.78 14.63
CA GLY A 411 33.85 1.35 14.32
C GLY A 411 34.27 1.06 12.88
N LYS A 412 35.49 0.54 12.67
CA LYS A 412 35.81 -0.15 11.40
C LYS A 412 34.91 -1.40 11.29
N ILE A 413 34.39 -1.59 10.07
CA ILE A 413 33.55 -2.72 9.61
C ILE A 413 34.15 -4.06 10.03
#